data_AF-A0A8T1SZR2-F1
#
_entry.id   AF-A0A8T1SZR2-F1
#
_cell.length_a   1.000
_cell.length_b   1.000
_cell.length_c   1.000
_cell.angle_alpha   90.00
_cell.angle_beta   90.00
_cell.angle_gamma   90.00
#
_symmetry.space_group_name_H-M   'P 1'
#
loop_
_entity.id
_entity.type
_entity.pdbx_description
1 polymer ?
#
loop_
_entity_poly.entity_id
_entity_poly.type
_entity_poly.pdbx_seq_one_letter_code
_entity_poly.pdbx_strand_id
1 'polypeptide(L)'
;PLNIFISSEDKIKIGDFGLVTSMRDDLRTTEKGTRSYMSPEQAGDKYGPEVDIFALGLILFEILWIFSTGTEKIKEWSKIRECVLPQEFCKKFPAEKHIIEQLLSKDVAKRPSASRVLELLKLVAKKNPDTKNAHTC
;
A
#
# COMPACT_ATOMS: atom_id res chain seq x y z
N PRO A 1 -6.32 5.68 1.18
CA PRO A 1 -5.18 6.60 1.07
C PRO A 1 -5.56 7.97 0.45
N LEU A 2 -5.41 9.08 1.17
CA LEU A 2 -5.80 10.42 0.69
C LEU A 2 -4.74 11.13 -0.18
N ASN A 3 -3.59 10.49 -0.43
CA ASN A 3 -2.44 11.13 -1.09
C ASN A 3 -1.95 10.37 -2.33
N ILE A 4 -2.88 9.89 -3.16
CA ILE A 4 -2.56 9.31 -4.47
C ILE A 4 -3.42 10.00 -5.52
N PHE A 5 -2.81 10.92 -6.27
CA PHE A 5 -3.46 11.58 -7.40
C PHE A 5 -3.08 10.85 -8.69
N ILE A 6 -4.09 10.31 -9.36
CA ILE A 6 -3.97 9.71 -10.69
C ILE A 6 -4.21 10.85 -11.69
N SER A 7 -3.18 11.21 -12.45
CA SER A 7 -3.30 12.14 -13.59
C SER A 7 -3.35 11.34 -14.89
N SER A 8 -4.02 11.90 -15.90
CA SER A 8 -4.46 11.28 -17.17
C SER A 8 -3.37 10.73 -18.11
N GLU A 9 -2.12 10.59 -17.64
CA GLU A 9 -0.96 10.13 -18.43
C GLU A 9 -0.24 8.94 -17.79
N ASP A 10 -0.95 8.04 -17.08
CA ASP A 10 -0.42 6.76 -16.55
C ASP A 10 0.91 6.86 -15.77
N LYS A 11 1.23 8.05 -15.24
CA LYS A 11 2.40 8.29 -14.39
C LYS A 11 1.94 8.49 -12.96
N ILE A 12 2.27 7.52 -12.11
CA ILE A 12 2.16 7.64 -10.65
C ILE A 12 3.19 8.69 -10.22
N LYS A 13 2.73 9.89 -9.85
CA LYS A 13 3.54 10.91 -9.20
C LYS A 13 3.21 10.91 -7.71
N ILE A 14 4.19 10.60 -6.87
CA ILE A 14 4.10 10.85 -5.43
C ILE A 14 4.25 12.36 -5.24
N GLY A 15 3.13 13.02 -4.98
CA GLY A 15 3.08 14.46 -4.78
C GLY A 15 2.80 14.80 -3.33
N ASP A 16 3.70 14.47 -2.40
CA ASP A 16 3.87 15.30 -1.21
C ASP A 16 5.21 15.05 -0.50
N PHE A 17 6.11 16.03 -0.56
CA PHE A 17 7.24 16.20 0.36
C PHE A 17 6.94 17.35 1.36
N GLY A 18 5.66 17.66 1.63
CA GLY A 18 5.21 18.79 2.44
C GLY A 18 5.21 18.53 3.95
N LEU A 19 6.36 18.20 4.54
CA LEU A 19 6.61 18.54 5.95
C LEU A 19 7.15 19.97 6.03
N VAL A 20 6.30 20.99 5.85
CA VAL A 20 6.66 22.37 6.27
C VAL A 20 5.45 23.12 6.86
N THR A 21 5.42 23.12 8.20
CA THR A 21 5.10 24.22 9.14
C THR A 21 3.73 24.91 9.12
N SER A 22 3.01 24.85 10.26
CA SER A 22 2.96 25.96 11.25
C SER A 22 2.26 25.52 12.54
N MET A 23 2.87 25.86 13.68
CA MET A 23 2.23 25.75 14.99
C MET A 23 1.04 26.72 15.07
N ARG A 24 -0.05 26.27 15.71
CA ARG A 24 -1.36 26.94 15.91
C ARG A 24 -2.42 26.53 14.88
N ASP A 25 -3.15 25.46 15.17
CA ASP A 25 -4.53 25.59 15.66
C ASP A 25 -5.10 24.20 16.04
N ASP A 26 -5.73 24.12 17.21
CA ASP A 26 -5.89 22.94 18.07
C ASP A 26 -7.02 21.95 17.70
N LEU A 27 -7.34 21.73 16.42
CA LEU A 27 -8.48 20.84 16.05
C LEU A 27 -8.31 20.07 14.72
N ARG A 28 -7.24 19.28 14.55
CA ARG A 28 -7.07 18.38 13.37
C ARG A 28 -6.79 16.92 13.76
N THR A 29 -7.86 16.16 13.98
CA THR A 29 -8.01 14.70 13.77
C THR A 29 -6.72 13.84 13.77
N THR A 30 -6.09 13.73 14.93
CA THR A 30 -4.75 13.16 15.11
C THR A 30 -4.68 11.62 15.25
N GLU A 31 -5.75 10.84 15.05
CA GLU A 31 -5.75 9.44 15.53
C GLU A 31 -6.19 8.31 14.59
N LYS A 32 -6.68 8.56 13.37
CA LYS A 32 -7.23 7.45 12.56
C LYS A 32 -6.57 7.19 11.19
N GLY A 33 -5.92 8.17 10.58
CA GLY A 33 -5.46 8.05 9.19
C GLY A 33 -4.13 7.31 9.02
N THR A 34 -3.11 7.69 9.79
CA THR A 34 -1.72 7.25 9.56
C THR A 34 -1.38 5.96 10.32
N ARG A 35 -1.97 5.74 11.51
CA ARG A 35 -1.70 4.52 12.31
C ARG A 35 -2.13 3.23 11.63
N SER A 36 -3.17 3.29 10.80
CA SER A 36 -3.70 2.12 10.09
C SER A 36 -2.73 1.56 9.05
N TYR A 37 -1.72 2.33 8.64
CA TYR A 37 -0.65 1.90 7.73
C TYR A 37 0.67 1.59 8.45
N MET A 38 0.79 1.90 9.76
CA MET A 38 2.02 1.65 10.50
C MET A 38 2.31 0.16 10.62
N SER A 39 3.57 -0.22 10.50
CA SER A 39 4.00 -1.59 10.72
C SER A 39 3.91 -1.98 12.21
N PRO A 40 3.80 -3.26 12.55
CA PRO A 40 3.68 -3.69 13.95
C PRO A 40 4.89 -3.30 14.81
N GLU A 41 6.08 -3.22 14.23
CA GLU A 41 7.30 -2.86 14.93
C GLU A 41 7.48 -1.33 15.16
N GLN A 42 6.71 -0.47 14.49
CA GLN A 42 6.72 0.99 14.76
C GLN A 42 6.19 1.36 16.15
N ALA A 43 5.60 0.40 16.88
CA ALA A 43 5.24 0.57 18.28
C ALA A 43 6.44 0.51 19.23
N GLY A 44 7.62 0.08 18.76
CA GLY A 44 8.86 0.05 19.53
C GLY A 44 9.75 1.27 19.32
N ASP A 45 10.82 1.37 20.12
CA ASP A 45 11.73 2.53 20.11
C ASP A 45 12.71 2.57 18.93
N LYS A 46 12.84 1.46 18.18
CA LYS A 46 13.79 1.35 17.05
C LYS A 46 13.09 0.76 15.85
N TYR A 47 13.04 1.53 14.77
CA TYR A 47 12.56 1.07 13.47
C TYR A 47 13.47 1.59 12.36
N GLY A 48 13.55 0.84 11.27
CA GLY A 48 14.33 1.17 10.08
C GLY A 48 13.44 1.51 8.88
N PRO A 49 14.02 1.67 7.68
CA PRO A 49 13.27 1.98 6.45
C PRO A 49 12.27 0.89 6.03
N GLU A 50 12.33 -0.30 6.63
CA GLU A 50 11.45 -1.43 6.32
C GLU A 50 9.99 -1.19 6.75
N VAL A 51 9.75 -0.21 7.63
CA VAL A 51 8.40 0.21 8.02
C VAL A 51 7.64 0.82 6.84
N ASP A 52 8.35 1.56 5.97
CA ASP A 52 7.78 2.14 4.77
C ASP A 52 7.43 1.06 3.74
N ILE A 53 8.20 -0.05 3.72
CA ILE A 53 7.91 -1.21 2.87
C ILE A 53 6.59 -1.88 3.29
N PHE A 54 6.32 -1.95 4.59
CA PHE A 54 5.05 -2.47 5.09
C PHE A 54 3.87 -1.56 4.71
N ALA A 55 4.02 -0.24 4.93
CA ALA A 55 3.02 0.75 4.54
C ALA A 55 2.74 0.69 3.03
N LEU A 56 3.80 0.52 2.21
CA LEU A 56 3.69 0.33 0.77
C LEU A 56 2.88 -0.91 0.40
N GLY A 57 3.01 -2.02 1.14
CA GLY A 57 2.23 -3.23 0.93
C GLY A 57 0.73 -3.01 1.12
N LEU A 58 0.36 -2.27 2.17
CA LEU A 58 -1.03 -1.91 2.45
C LEU A 58 -1.59 -0.96 1.40
N ILE A 59 -0.79 0.01 0.96
CA ILE A 59 -1.17 0.95 -0.11
C ILE A 59 -1.37 0.19 -1.43
N LEU A 60 -0.47 -0.72 -1.78
CA LEU A 60 -0.57 -1.52 -3.00
C LEU A 60 -1.84 -2.38 -3.00
N PHE A 61 -2.15 -3.03 -1.88
CA PHE A 61 -3.39 -3.77 -1.72
C PHE A 61 -4.61 -2.86 -1.93
N GLU A 62 -4.62 -1.69 -1.32
CA GLU A 62 -5.74 -0.74 -1.39
C GLU A 62 -5.96 -0.16 -2.79
N ILE A 63 -4.91 -0.02 -3.61
CA ILE A 63 -5.02 0.39 -5.01
C ILE A 63 -5.64 -0.72 -5.86
N LEU A 64 -5.30 -1.98 -5.59
CA LEU A 64 -5.75 -3.14 -6.37
C LEU A 64 -7.15 -3.64 -5.96
N TRP A 65 -7.54 -3.41 -4.70
CA TRP A 65 -8.77 -3.93 -4.13
C TRP A 65 -9.64 -2.83 -3.53
N ILE A 66 -10.74 -2.54 -4.23
CA ILE A 66 -11.75 -1.60 -3.76
C ILE A 66 -12.77 -2.37 -2.94
N PHE A 67 -13.01 -1.91 -1.71
CA PHE A 67 -14.07 -2.44 -0.85
C PHE A 67 -15.43 -1.86 -1.23
N SER A 68 -16.48 -2.67 -1.10
CA SER A 68 -17.85 -2.25 -1.44
C SER A 68 -18.38 -1.23 -0.43
N THR A 69 -17.97 -1.34 0.84
CA THR A 69 -18.38 -0.44 1.91
C THR A 69 -17.23 -0.11 2.86
N GLY A 70 -17.31 1.05 3.52
CA GLY A 70 -16.33 1.44 4.56
C GLY A 70 -16.34 0.49 5.77
N THR A 71 -17.49 -0.08 6.12
CA THR A 71 -17.62 -1.04 7.23
C THR A 71 -16.92 -2.37 6.93
N GLU A 72 -17.05 -2.87 5.70
CA GLU A 72 -16.33 -4.06 5.24
C GLU A 72 -14.81 -3.82 5.29
N LYS A 73 -14.35 -2.67 4.80
CA LYS A 73 -12.95 -2.28 4.87
C LYS A 73 -12.42 -2.34 6.31
N ILE A 74 -13.09 -1.74 7.28
CA ILE A 74 -12.62 -1.73 8.68
C ILE A 74 -12.48 -3.15 9.24
N LYS A 75 -13.43 -4.04 8.93
CA LYS A 75 -13.41 -5.44 9.39
C LYS A 75 -12.27 -6.24 8.77
N GLU A 76 -12.04 -6.06 7.46
CA GLU A 76 -11.02 -6.83 6.73
C GLU A 76 -9.61 -6.22 6.90
N TRP A 77 -9.49 -4.92 7.20
CA TRP A 77 -8.20 -4.23 7.29
C TRP A 77 -7.26 -4.84 8.32
N SER A 78 -7.78 -5.22 9.49
CA SER A 78 -6.98 -5.91 10.52
C SER A 78 -6.44 -7.26 10.02
N LYS A 79 -7.24 -8.01 9.26
CA LYS A 79 -6.81 -9.29 8.66
C LYS A 79 -5.73 -9.09 7.61
N ILE A 80 -5.89 -8.07 6.76
CA ILE A 80 -4.91 -7.73 5.73
C ILE A 80 -3.57 -7.34 6.35
N ARG A 81 -3.57 -6.56 7.44
CA ARG A 81 -2.36 -6.23 8.20
C ARG A 81 -1.66 -7.46 8.79
N GLU A 82 -2.40 -8.54 9.02
CA GLU A 82 -1.87 -9.84 9.42
C GLU A 82 -1.50 -10.74 8.22
N CYS A 83 -1.48 -10.18 7.01
CA CYS A 83 -1.20 -10.88 5.76
C CYS A 83 -2.28 -11.92 5.38
N VAL A 84 -3.51 -11.77 5.89
CA VAL A 84 -4.67 -12.58 5.53
C VAL A 84 -5.47 -11.84 4.46
N LEU A 85 -5.22 -12.19 3.19
CA LEU A 85 -5.82 -11.54 2.03
C LEU A 85 -7.15 -12.21 1.64
N PRO A 86 -8.15 -11.47 1.11
CA PRO A 86 -9.39 -12.06 0.61
C PRO A 86 -9.13 -13.13 -0.46
N GLN A 87 -9.91 -14.21 -0.44
CA GLN A 87 -9.73 -15.31 -1.40
C GLN A 87 -9.93 -14.84 -2.85
N GLU A 88 -10.90 -13.95 -3.08
CA GLU A 88 -11.18 -13.38 -4.40
C GLU A 88 -10.02 -12.50 -4.88
N PHE A 89 -9.36 -11.77 -3.97
CA PHE A 89 -8.14 -11.05 -4.28
C PHE A 89 -7.03 -12.01 -4.73
N CYS A 90 -6.83 -13.12 -4.00
CA CYS A 90 -5.81 -14.11 -4.33
C CYS A 90 -6.02 -14.75 -5.71
N LYS A 91 -7.28 -14.94 -6.13
CA LYS A 91 -7.62 -15.49 -7.46
C LYS A 91 -7.42 -14.46 -8.56
N LYS A 92 -7.81 -13.20 -8.33
CA LYS A 92 -7.77 -12.12 -9.32
C LYS A 92 -6.37 -11.57 -9.55
N PHE A 93 -5.55 -11.52 -8.50
CA PHE A 93 -4.22 -10.90 -8.51
C PHE A 93 -3.14 -11.84 -7.94
N PRO A 94 -2.93 -13.04 -8.54
CA PRO A 94 -2.03 -14.04 -7.96
C PRO A 94 -0.55 -13.61 -7.95
N ALA A 95 -0.14 -12.74 -8.88
CA ALA A 95 1.23 -12.26 -8.96
C ALA A 95 1.49 -11.13 -7.94
N GLU A 96 0.57 -10.18 -7.84
CA GLU A 96 0.62 -9.06 -6.91
C GLU A 96 0.43 -9.54 -5.47
N LYS A 97 -0.39 -10.56 -5.25
CA LYS A 97 -0.51 -11.26 -3.97
C LYS A 97 0.85 -11.65 -3.42
N HIS A 98 1.69 -12.31 -4.20
CA HIS A 98 3.01 -12.76 -3.76
C HIS A 98 3.93 -11.59 -3.37
N ILE A 99 3.79 -10.44 -4.04
CA ILE A 99 4.51 -9.22 -3.69
C ILE A 99 3.97 -8.69 -2.35
N ILE A 100 2.66 -8.49 -2.22
CA ILE A 100 2.03 -7.97 -1.01
C ILE A 100 2.36 -8.83 0.21
N GLU A 101 2.38 -10.16 0.08
CA GLU A 101 2.76 -11.08 1.17
C GLU A 101 4.20 -10.85 1.66
N GLN A 102 5.13 -10.52 0.75
CA GLN A 102 6.50 -10.17 1.11
C GLN A 102 6.59 -8.81 1.81
N LEU A 103 5.84 -7.81 1.33
CA LEU A 103 5.84 -6.46 1.91
C LEU A 103 5.20 -6.44 3.30
N LEU A 104 4.13 -7.24 3.50
CA LEU A 104 3.39 -7.33 4.77
C LEU A 104 3.97 -8.37 5.73
N SER A 105 5.17 -8.89 5.47
CA SER A 105 5.79 -9.87 6.36
C SER A 105 6.00 -9.31 7.76
N LYS A 106 5.61 -10.09 8.79
CA LYS A 106 5.89 -9.75 10.19
C LYS A 106 7.38 -9.79 10.51
N ASP A 107 8.14 -10.58 9.75
CA ASP A 107 9.58 -10.64 9.83
C ASP A 107 10.19 -9.55 8.94
N VAL A 108 10.75 -8.53 9.59
CA VAL A 108 11.33 -7.35 8.94
C VAL A 108 12.43 -7.76 7.95
N ALA A 109 13.23 -8.78 8.27
CA ALA A 109 14.33 -9.24 7.42
C ALA A 109 13.86 -9.92 6.13
N LYS A 110 12.60 -10.38 6.09
CA LYS A 110 11.99 -10.97 4.89
C LYS A 110 11.39 -9.92 3.97
N ARG A 111 11.27 -8.67 4.41
CA ARG A 111 10.76 -7.60 3.56
C ARG A 111 11.83 -7.22 2.53
N PRO A 112 11.47 -7.16 1.24
CA PRO A 112 12.41 -6.75 0.20
C PRO A 112 12.77 -5.27 0.36
N SER A 113 13.96 -4.90 -0.10
CA SER A 113 14.33 -3.49 -0.24
C SER A 113 13.42 -2.77 -1.26
N ALA A 114 13.31 -1.45 -1.14
CA ALA A 114 12.54 -0.64 -2.10
C ALA A 114 12.97 -0.86 -3.57
N SER A 115 14.28 -1.01 -3.81
CA SER A 115 14.80 -1.34 -5.15
C SER A 115 14.29 -2.69 -5.65
N ARG A 116 14.27 -3.70 -4.77
CA ARG A 116 13.76 -5.03 -5.12
C ARG A 116 12.24 -5.02 -5.34
N VAL A 117 11.48 -4.26 -4.56
CA VAL A 117 10.04 -4.07 -4.79
C VAL A 117 9.79 -3.50 -6.19
N LEU A 118 10.54 -2.47 -6.58
CA LEU A 118 10.41 -1.86 -7.90
C LEU A 118 10.69 -2.85 -9.04
N GLU A 119 11.68 -3.73 -8.89
CA GLU A 119 11.95 -4.80 -9.86
C GLU A 119 10.79 -5.78 -9.95
N LEU A 120 10.26 -6.25 -8.81
CA LEU A 120 9.14 -7.19 -8.77
C LEU A 120 7.90 -6.60 -9.45
N LEU A 121 7.58 -5.33 -9.18
CA LEU A 121 6.46 -4.63 -9.82
C LEU A 121 6.65 -4.50 -11.34
N LYS A 122 7.86 -4.18 -11.80
CA LYS A 122 8.17 -4.14 -13.24
C LYS A 122 8.03 -5.51 -13.91
N LEU A 123 8.40 -6.58 -13.23
CA LEU A 123 8.25 -7.95 -13.74
C LEU A 123 6.77 -8.33 -13.89
N VAL A 124 5.94 -7.99 -12.90
CA VAL A 124 4.49 -8.23 -12.97
C VAL A 124 3.85 -7.39 -14.09
N ALA A 125 4.21 -6.11 -14.21
CA ALA A 125 3.71 -5.25 -15.28
C ALA A 125 4.09 -5.75 -16.69
N LYS A 126 5.28 -6.34 -16.86
CA LYS A 126 5.71 -6.95 -18.13
C LYS A 126 4.99 -8.25 -18.45
N LYS A 127 4.60 -9.02 -17.42
CA LYS A 127 3.89 -10.31 -17.56
C LYS A 127 2.40 -10.12 -17.87
N ASN A 128 1.87 -8.92 -17.66
CA ASN A 128 0.47 -8.56 -17.93
C ASN A 128 0.39 -7.53 -19.09
N PRO A 129 0.67 -7.93 -20.35
CA PRO A 129 0.69 -7.02 -21.50
C PRO A 129 -0.68 -6.41 -21.85
N ASP A 130 -1.78 -6.92 -21.27
CA ASP A 130 -3.16 -6.48 -21.56
C ASP A 130 -3.54 -5.09 -21.03
N THR A 131 -2.65 -4.39 -20.31
CA THR A 131 -2.90 -2.99 -19.95
C THR A 131 -2.63 -2.00 -21.09
N LYS A 132 -2.17 -2.45 -22.27
CA LYS A 132 -1.97 -1.57 -23.44
C LYS A 132 -3.22 -1.37 -24.31
N ASN A 133 -4.31 -2.09 -24.10
CA ASN A 133 -5.53 -1.97 -24.91
C ASN A 133 -6.78 -1.73 -24.04
N ALA A 134 -6.84 -0.58 -23.37
CA ALA A 134 -8.13 0.05 -23.10
C ALA A 134 -8.28 1.23 -24.07
N HIS A 135 -8.52 0.87 -25.34
CA HIS A 135 -8.94 1.80 -26.37
C HIS A 135 -10.31 2.39 -26.03
N THR A 136 -10.41 3.71 -26.23
CA THR A 136 -11.48 4.36 -26.99
C THR A 136 -12.91 3.87 -26.73
N CYS A 137 -13.66 4.64 -25.95
CA CYS A 137 -15.03 5.07 -26.25
C CYS A 137 -15.31 6.35 -25.45
#